data_AF-A0A1X7LM71-F1
#
_entry.id   AF-A0A1X7LM71-F1
#
_cell.length_a   1.000
_cell.length_b   1.000
_cell.length_c   1.000
_cell.angle_alpha   90.00
_cell.angle_beta   90.00
_cell.angle_gamma   90.00
#
_symmetry.space_group_name_H-M   'P 1'
#
loop_
_entity.id
_entity.type
_entity.pdbx_description
1 polymer ?
#
loop_
_entity_poly.entity_id
_entity_poly.type
_entity_poly.pdbx_seq_one_letter_code
_entity_poly.pdbx_strand_id
1 'polypeptide(L)'
;MTIANTLEQFGSFHDWYIDMLATSKEGNASTPNTLTLGLHDQNRRAILTFRGVTRASIVDGGLLNIVNAIEVLKPDNEAYPTAMAMLKKSAHFGKHHTEYVVYVFSTVGLEIAVEFDELSVESV
;
A
#
# COMPACT_ATOMS: atom_id res chain seq x y z
N MET A 1 5.72 4.20 -17.21
CA MET A 1 6.38 3.18 -16.37
C MET A 1 5.27 2.48 -15.58
N THR A 2 5.32 1.16 -15.38
CA THR A 2 4.28 0.45 -14.61
C THR A 2 4.49 0.66 -13.11
N ILE A 3 3.45 0.42 -12.31
CA ILE A 3 3.56 0.46 -10.84
C ILE A 3 4.59 -0.57 -10.35
N ALA A 4 4.58 -1.79 -10.90
CA ALA A 4 5.56 -2.83 -10.57
C ALA A 4 7.00 -2.36 -10.82
N ASN A 5 7.29 -1.80 -12.00
CA ASN A 5 8.63 -1.27 -12.31
C ASN A 5 9.02 -0.10 -11.39
N THR A 6 8.05 0.66 -10.88
CA THR A 6 8.28 1.75 -9.91
C THR A 6 8.72 1.18 -8.57
N LEU A 7 8.06 0.13 -8.08
CA LEU A 7 8.42 -0.55 -6.84
C LEU A 7 9.78 -1.26 -6.96
N GLU A 8 10.05 -1.91 -8.09
CA GLU A 8 11.31 -2.62 -8.37
C GLU A 8 12.54 -1.69 -8.31
N GLN A 9 12.41 -0.40 -8.67
CA GLN A 9 13.50 0.58 -8.56
C GLN A 9 13.99 0.79 -7.11
N PHE A 10 13.14 0.46 -6.13
CA PHE A 10 13.46 0.53 -4.70
C PHE A 10 13.72 -0.87 -4.11
N GLY A 11 13.84 -1.91 -4.94
CA GLY A 11 13.95 -3.30 -4.49
C GLY A 11 12.69 -3.77 -3.75
N SER A 12 11.52 -3.30 -4.19
CA SER A 12 10.22 -3.56 -3.54
C SER A 12 10.19 -3.21 -2.05
N PHE A 13 11.09 -2.30 -1.62
CA PHE A 13 11.25 -1.86 -0.25
C PHE A 13 11.62 -2.98 0.75
N HIS A 14 12.25 -4.06 0.28
CA HIS A 14 12.75 -5.13 1.17
C HIS A 14 13.65 -4.56 2.28
N ASP A 15 13.38 -4.95 3.53
CA ASP A 15 14.03 -4.49 4.77
C ASP A 15 13.78 -3.01 5.16
N TRP A 16 12.91 -2.30 4.44
CA TRP A 16 12.53 -0.94 4.86
C TRP A 16 11.53 -0.97 6.01
N TYR A 17 11.61 0.04 6.86
CA TYR A 17 10.71 0.24 7.99
C TYR A 17 9.54 1.12 7.57
N ILE A 18 8.31 0.78 7.99
CA ILE A 18 7.15 1.68 7.92
C ILE A 18 7.02 2.43 9.23
N ASP A 19 7.20 3.75 9.19
CA ASP A 19 7.12 4.64 10.36
C ASP A 19 5.97 5.64 10.30
N MET A 20 5.25 5.71 9.17
CA MET A 20 4.14 6.62 8.99
C MET A 20 3.03 5.97 8.16
N LEU A 21 1.80 6.12 8.66
CA LEU A 21 0.57 5.84 7.94
C LEU A 21 -0.30 7.10 8.05
N ALA A 22 -0.73 7.65 6.91
CA ALA A 22 -1.63 8.80 6.88
C ALA A 22 -2.74 8.56 5.86
N THR A 23 -3.98 8.91 6.23
CA THR A 23 -5.09 8.99 5.28
C THR A 23 -5.42 10.45 5.01
N SER A 24 -5.76 10.75 3.77
CA SER A 24 -6.17 12.10 3.38
C SER A 24 -7.26 12.03 2.32
N LYS A 25 -7.65 13.21 1.86
CA LYS A 25 -8.66 13.40 0.82
C LYS A 25 -8.07 14.24 -0.30
N GLU A 26 -8.27 13.78 -1.54
CA GLU A 26 -8.00 14.54 -2.76
C GLU A 26 -9.29 14.78 -3.55
N GLY A 27 -9.32 15.90 -4.28
CA GLY A 27 -10.47 16.30 -5.09
C GLY A 27 -11.74 16.55 -4.29
N ASN A 28 -12.88 16.20 -4.87
CA ASN A 28 -14.22 16.44 -4.31
C ASN A 28 -14.79 15.23 -3.54
N ALA A 29 -13.95 14.30 -3.08
CA ALA A 29 -14.42 13.12 -2.37
C ALA A 29 -15.16 13.48 -1.06
N SER A 30 -16.12 12.65 -0.64
CA SER A 30 -16.85 12.82 0.62
C SER A 30 -16.16 12.13 1.81
N THR A 31 -15.23 11.22 1.53
CA THR A 31 -14.44 10.45 2.50
C THR A 31 -12.97 10.45 2.10
N PRO A 32 -12.04 10.06 2.99
CA PRO A 32 -10.66 9.81 2.61
C PRO A 32 -10.58 8.83 1.43
N ASN A 33 -9.70 9.15 0.48
CA ASN A 33 -9.47 8.36 -0.74
C ASN A 33 -7.97 8.29 -1.09
N THR A 34 -7.10 8.61 -0.13
CA THR A 34 -5.67 8.41 -0.23
C THR A 34 -5.12 7.71 1.00
N LEU A 35 -4.09 6.89 0.79
CA LEU A 35 -3.27 6.29 1.83
C LEU A 35 -1.81 6.60 1.53
N THR A 36 -1.12 7.19 2.49
CA THR A 36 0.30 7.52 2.40
C THR A 36 1.08 6.68 3.40
N LEU A 37 2.12 6.01 2.92
CA LEU A 37 3.10 5.27 3.71
C LEU A 37 4.42 6.04 3.72
N GLY A 38 4.99 6.27 4.90
CA GLY A 38 6.38 6.67 5.03
C GLY A 38 7.25 5.47 5.28
N LEU A 39 8.31 5.32 4.47
CA LEU A 39 9.27 4.25 4.58
C LEU A 39 10.69 4.79 4.71
N HIS A 40 11.52 4.13 5.49
CA HIS A 40 12.94 4.43 5.56
C HIS A 40 13.83 3.18 5.63
N ASP A 41 15.06 3.34 5.13
CA ASP A 41 16.16 2.39 5.25
C ASP A 41 17.43 3.20 5.53
N GLN A 42 17.91 3.14 6.78
CA GLN A 42 19.01 3.97 7.28
C GLN A 42 18.79 5.47 6.98
N ASN A 43 19.54 6.04 6.04
CA ASN A 43 19.46 7.46 5.65
C ASN A 43 18.54 7.70 4.45
N ARG A 44 17.96 6.66 3.84
CA ARG A 44 17.07 6.75 2.68
C ARG A 44 15.63 6.90 3.15
N ARG A 45 14.87 7.75 2.47
CA ARG A 45 13.45 7.97 2.75
C ARG A 45 12.64 7.84 1.48
N ALA A 46 11.46 7.22 1.59
CA ALA A 46 10.48 7.18 0.52
C ALA A 46 9.07 7.41 1.09
N ILE A 47 8.26 8.14 0.36
CA ILE A 47 6.85 8.36 0.63
C ILE A 47 6.05 7.74 -0.52
N LEU A 48 5.26 6.73 -0.20
CA LEU A 48 4.34 6.09 -1.14
C LEU A 48 2.96 6.69 -0.92
N THR A 49 2.34 7.24 -1.95
CA THR A 49 0.96 7.70 -1.87
C THR A 49 0.09 6.93 -2.86
N PHE A 50 -0.83 6.15 -2.32
CA PHE A 50 -1.91 5.49 -3.07
C PHE A 50 -3.06 6.48 -3.21
N ARG A 51 -3.48 6.75 -4.44
CA ARG A 51 -4.59 7.64 -4.78
C ARG A 51 -5.76 6.86 -5.36
N GLY A 52 -6.96 7.42 -5.20
CA GLY A 52 -8.19 6.75 -5.62
C GLY A 52 -8.47 5.48 -4.82
N VAL A 53 -8.05 5.45 -3.55
CA VAL A 53 -8.24 4.29 -2.67
C VAL A 53 -9.72 4.06 -2.42
N THR A 54 -10.23 2.89 -2.79
CA THR A 54 -11.61 2.46 -2.53
C THR A 54 -11.70 1.57 -1.30
N ARG A 55 -10.64 0.80 -1.03
CA ARG A 55 -10.48 -0.09 0.12
C ARG A 55 -9.02 -0.10 0.58
N ALA A 56 -8.84 -0.07 1.89
CA ALA A 56 -7.54 -0.32 2.52
C ALA A 56 -7.76 -1.11 3.81
N SER A 57 -6.90 -2.09 4.06
CA SER A 57 -6.94 -2.92 5.25
C SER A 57 -5.53 -3.05 5.80
N ILE A 58 -5.38 -2.73 7.08
CA ILE A 58 -4.12 -2.77 7.81
C ILE A 58 -4.32 -3.75 8.96
N VAL A 59 -3.43 -4.71 9.09
CA VAL A 59 -3.45 -5.69 10.17
C VAL A 59 -2.09 -5.75 10.87
N ASP A 60 -2.12 -6.25 12.10
CA ASP A 60 -0.97 -6.38 12.98
C ASP A 60 -0.26 -5.05 13.21
N GLY A 61 1.06 -5.09 13.42
CA GLY A 61 1.90 -3.93 13.67
C GLY A 61 2.62 -3.96 15.02
N GLY A 62 3.69 -3.18 15.08
CA GLY A 62 4.53 -3.02 16.25
C GLY A 62 5.52 -1.87 16.06
N LEU A 63 6.60 -1.88 16.84
CA LEU A 63 7.63 -0.83 16.72
C LEU A 63 8.49 -0.99 15.45
N LEU A 64 8.68 -2.23 14.95
CA LEU A 64 9.65 -2.50 13.88
C LEU A 64 9.06 -2.42 12.46
N ASN A 65 7.84 -2.91 12.20
CA ASN A 65 7.14 -2.82 10.90
C ASN A 65 8.05 -2.90 9.65
N ILE A 66 8.75 -4.02 9.49
CA ILE A 66 9.74 -4.26 8.44
C ILE A 66 9.06 -4.91 7.24
N VAL A 67 9.24 -4.32 6.08
CA VAL A 67 8.69 -4.78 4.80
C VAL A 67 9.51 -5.96 4.26
N ASN A 68 8.83 -7.06 3.92
CA ASN A 68 9.42 -8.11 3.10
C ASN A 68 9.35 -7.74 1.62
N ALA A 69 8.19 -7.29 1.14
CA ALA A 69 8.02 -6.79 -0.22
C ALA A 69 6.74 -5.96 -0.33
N ILE A 70 6.73 -4.99 -1.26
CA ILE A 70 5.50 -4.35 -1.74
C ILE A 70 5.28 -4.80 -3.18
N GLU A 71 4.14 -5.43 -3.45
CA GLU A 71 3.85 -6.02 -4.76
C GLU A 71 2.44 -5.69 -5.25
N VAL A 72 2.32 -5.41 -6.55
CA VAL A 72 1.02 -5.33 -7.22
C VAL A 72 0.54 -6.75 -7.50
N LEU A 73 -0.63 -7.10 -6.96
CA LEU A 73 -1.21 -8.43 -7.10
C LEU A 73 -2.21 -8.48 -8.26
N LYS A 74 -2.16 -9.60 -8.98
CA LYS A 74 -3.12 -10.06 -9.98
C LYS A 74 -3.87 -11.29 -9.44
N PRO A 75 -5.03 -11.63 -10.00
CA PRO A 75 -5.84 -12.76 -9.53
C PRO A 75 -5.14 -14.12 -9.48
N ASP A 76 -4.08 -14.31 -10.28
CA ASP A 76 -3.27 -15.54 -10.35
C ASP A 76 -2.12 -15.58 -9.32
N ASN A 77 -1.82 -14.48 -8.63
CA ASN A 77 -0.84 -14.49 -7.54
C ASN A 77 -1.38 -15.23 -6.31
N GLU A 78 -0.54 -16.05 -5.68
CA GLU A 78 -0.92 -16.86 -4.50
C GLU A 78 -1.44 -16.02 -3.32
N ALA A 79 -0.91 -14.81 -3.14
CA ALA A 79 -1.33 -13.90 -2.08
C ALA A 79 -2.63 -13.13 -2.37
N TYR A 80 -3.12 -13.15 -3.62
CA TYR A 80 -4.30 -12.37 -4.01
C TYR A 80 -5.56 -12.73 -3.21
N PRO A 81 -5.90 -14.01 -2.96
CA PRO A 81 -7.04 -14.35 -2.11
C PRO A 81 -6.94 -13.78 -0.69
N THR A 82 -5.74 -13.76 -0.10
CA THR A 82 -5.49 -13.21 1.24
C THR A 82 -5.70 -11.69 1.26
N ALA A 83 -5.10 -10.98 0.29
CA ALA A 83 -5.30 -9.54 0.14
C ALA A 83 -6.79 -9.19 -0.04
N MET A 84 -7.50 -9.93 -0.90
CA MET A 84 -8.93 -9.73 -1.09
C MET A 84 -9.77 -10.04 0.15
N ALA A 85 -9.37 -11.03 0.96
CA ALA A 85 -10.03 -11.32 2.23
C ALA A 85 -9.84 -10.18 3.24
N MET A 86 -8.66 -9.56 3.27
CA MET A 86 -8.40 -8.36 4.07
C MET A 86 -9.22 -7.16 3.60
N LEU A 87 -9.25 -6.90 2.29
CA LEU A 87 -10.00 -5.80 1.70
C LEU A 87 -11.52 -5.94 1.90
N LYS A 88 -12.06 -7.16 1.86
CA LYS A 88 -13.49 -7.43 2.15
C LYS A 88 -13.92 -7.04 3.56
N LYS A 89 -12.99 -6.96 4.53
CA LYS A 89 -13.27 -6.49 5.89
C LYS A 89 -13.26 -4.97 6.01
N SER A 90 -12.69 -4.27 5.03
CA SER A 90 -12.68 -2.81 4.99
C SER A 90 -13.97 -2.28 4.37
N ALA A 91 -14.38 -1.08 4.79
CA ALA A 91 -15.50 -0.40 4.16
C ALA A 91 -15.15 -0.04 2.71
N HIS A 92 -16.01 -0.41 1.76
CA HIS A 92 -15.92 0.03 0.37
C HIS A 92 -16.69 1.34 0.21
N PHE A 93 -15.97 2.42 -0.07
CA PHE A 93 -16.60 3.72 -0.21
C PHE A 93 -16.84 4.03 -1.69
N GLY A 94 -18.12 4.17 -2.06
CA GLY A 94 -18.55 4.51 -3.42
C GLY A 94 -18.85 3.30 -4.31
N LYS A 95 -19.08 3.59 -5.59
CA LYS A 95 -19.35 2.59 -6.65
C LYS A 95 -18.16 2.41 -7.60
N HIS A 96 -17.08 3.14 -7.34
CA HIS A 96 -15.86 3.07 -8.13
C HIS A 96 -15.17 1.74 -7.87
N HIS A 97 -14.70 1.10 -8.93
CA HIS A 97 -13.88 -0.09 -8.86
C HIS A 97 -12.54 0.27 -9.49
N THR A 98 -11.46 0.02 -8.76
CA THR A 98 -10.10 0.37 -9.21
C THR A 98 -9.46 -0.81 -9.94
N GLU A 99 -8.35 -0.53 -10.63
CA GLU A 99 -7.63 -1.52 -11.42
C GLU A 99 -6.57 -2.29 -10.63
N TYR A 100 -6.07 -1.74 -9.51
CA TYR A 100 -4.89 -2.27 -8.83
C TYR A 100 -5.16 -2.68 -7.39
N VAL A 101 -4.62 -3.84 -7.04
CA VAL A 101 -4.44 -4.28 -5.66
C VAL A 101 -2.95 -4.33 -5.36
N VAL A 102 -2.51 -3.68 -4.29
CA VAL A 102 -1.15 -3.86 -3.76
C VAL A 102 -1.22 -4.60 -2.44
N TYR A 103 -0.19 -5.38 -2.17
CA TYR A 103 0.04 -5.99 -0.87
C TYR A 103 1.42 -5.62 -0.33
N VAL A 104 1.45 -5.20 0.93
CA VAL A 104 2.67 -5.00 1.70
C VAL A 104 2.85 -6.24 2.55
N PHE A 105 3.77 -7.10 2.12
CA PHE A 105 4.20 -8.28 2.87
C PHE A 105 5.11 -7.86 4.01
N SER A 106 4.88 -8.43 5.18
CA SER A 106 5.69 -8.15 6.36
C SER A 106 6.81 -9.18 6.53
N THR A 107 8.02 -8.71 6.81
CA THR A 107 9.01 -9.53 7.53
C THR A 107 8.65 -9.55 9.01
N VAL A 108 8.26 -8.39 9.57
CA VAL A 108 7.82 -8.23 10.96
C VAL A 108 6.82 -7.07 11.06
N GLY A 109 5.66 -7.29 11.70
CA GLY A 109 4.74 -6.21 12.05
C GLY A 109 3.61 -6.06 11.03
N LEU A 110 3.50 -4.87 10.42
CA LEU A 110 2.35 -4.50 9.60
C LEU A 110 2.25 -5.31 8.30
N GLU A 111 1.03 -5.76 7.99
CA GLU A 111 0.62 -6.14 6.64
C GLU A 111 -0.50 -5.21 6.14
N ILE A 112 -0.44 -4.83 4.87
CA ILE A 112 -1.38 -3.86 4.29
C ILE A 112 -1.85 -4.35 2.92
N ALA A 113 -3.16 -4.37 2.72
CA ALA A 113 -3.78 -4.54 1.41
C ALA A 113 -4.46 -3.24 1.00
N VAL A 114 -4.25 -2.80 -0.24
CA VAL A 114 -4.86 -1.56 -0.77
C VAL A 114 -5.42 -1.81 -2.16
N GLU A 115 -6.65 -1.37 -2.39
CA GLU A 115 -7.29 -1.25 -3.71
C GLU A 115 -7.30 0.23 -4.10
N PHE A 116 -6.66 0.57 -5.21
CA PHE A 116 -6.35 1.97 -5.59
C PHE A 116 -6.21 2.15 -7.11
N ASP A 117 -6.17 3.42 -7.56
CA ASP A 117 -6.07 3.79 -8.97
C ASP A 117 -4.63 4.13 -9.40
N GLU A 118 -3.90 4.89 -8.58
CA GLU A 118 -2.57 5.41 -8.89
C GLU A 118 -1.62 5.33 -7.70
N LEU A 119 -0.34 5.03 -7.96
CA LEU A 119 0.74 5.10 -6.98
C LEU A 119 1.74 6.19 -7.38
N SER A 120 2.07 7.08 -6.46
CA SER A 120 3.23 7.96 -6.56
C SER A 120 4.28 7.60 -5.51
N VAL A 121 5.56 7.74 -5.87
CA VAL A 121 6.71 7.55 -4.99
C VAL A 121 7.56 8.82 -5.00
N GLU A 122 7.78 9.40 -3.83
CA GLU A 122 8.71 10.50 -3.61
C GLU A 122 9.86 9.99 -2.74
N SER A 123 11.11 10.28 -3.10
CA SER A 123 12.28 9.81 -2.35
C SER A 123 13.33 10.90 -2.16
N VAL A 124 14.05 10.84 -1.05
CA VAL A 124 15.17 11.73 -0.70
C VAL A 124 16.39 10.90 -0.29
#